data_AF-A0A0B7AZT4-F1
#
_entry.id   AF-A0A0B7AZT4-F1
#
_cell.length_a   1.000
_cell.length_b   1.000
_cell.length_c   1.000
_cell.angle_alpha   90.00
_cell.angle_beta   90.00
_cell.angle_gamma   90.00
#
_symmetry.space_group_name_H-M   'P 1'
#
loop_
_entity.id
_entity.type
_entity.pdbx_description
1 polymer ?
#
loop_
_entity_poly.entity_id
_entity_poly.type
_entity_poly.pdbx_seq_one_letter_code
_entity_poly.pdbx_strand_id
1 'polypeptide(L)'
;KNKMAASIAQTKFPILRDHFSVAVGKSSIVVKAVAVTVILGYLISYISSTIPYITVTPGYVMPPNFRVYSFVLYCFVELHFWHVLADIAVIVLFGKLLEPLWGAPDMLIFFVIVNLGVGILTAFLYFFIY
;
A
#
# COMPACT_ATOMS: atom_id res chain seq x y z
N LYS A 1 -12.20 -8.28 -41.38
CA LYS A 1 -12.57 -8.73 -40.00
C LYS A 1 -11.62 -8.20 -38.90
N ASN A 2 -10.32 -7.96 -39.17
CA ASN A 2 -9.36 -7.55 -38.12
C ASN A 2 -9.35 -6.06 -37.74
N LYS A 3 -9.89 -5.15 -38.57
CA LYS A 3 -9.96 -3.70 -38.25
C LYS A 3 -11.06 -3.32 -37.26
N MET A 4 -12.14 -4.11 -37.18
CA MET A 4 -13.29 -3.84 -36.30
C MET A 4 -12.97 -4.14 -34.82
N ALA A 5 -12.21 -5.22 -34.56
CA ALA A 5 -11.80 -5.58 -33.20
C ALA A 5 -10.81 -4.56 -32.60
N ALA A 6 -9.90 -4.02 -33.42
CA ALA A 6 -8.97 -2.98 -32.99
C ALA A 6 -9.71 -1.69 -32.60
N SER A 7 -10.76 -1.29 -33.35
CA SER A 7 -11.54 -0.09 -33.06
C SER A 7 -12.30 -0.19 -31.73
N ILE A 8 -12.85 -1.35 -31.38
CA ILE A 8 -13.59 -1.57 -30.12
C ILE A 8 -12.64 -1.58 -28.91
N ALA A 9 -11.42 -2.14 -29.09
CA ALA A 9 -10.39 -2.12 -28.06
C ALA A 9 -9.89 -0.70 -27.75
N GLN A 10 -9.81 0.16 -28.78
CA GLN A 10 -9.42 1.56 -28.60
C GLN A 10 -10.51 2.40 -27.92
N THR A 11 -11.79 2.05 -28.02
CA THR A 11 -12.88 2.78 -27.35
C THR A 11 -13.05 2.39 -25.87
N LYS A 12 -12.72 1.15 -25.47
CA LYS A 12 -12.90 0.70 -24.07
C LYS A 12 -11.81 1.16 -23.10
N PHE A 13 -10.58 1.35 -23.59
CA PHE A 13 -9.46 1.86 -22.80
C PHE A 13 -9.67 3.27 -22.21
N PRO A 14 -10.15 4.27 -22.96
CA PRO A 14 -10.43 5.60 -22.41
C PRO A 14 -11.58 5.58 -21.40
N ILE A 15 -12.62 4.77 -21.63
CA ILE A 15 -13.77 4.65 -20.71
C ILE A 15 -13.32 4.11 -19.35
N LEU A 16 -12.51 3.05 -19.31
CA LEU A 16 -11.95 2.52 -18.07
C LEU A 16 -11.10 3.57 -17.33
N ARG A 17 -10.27 4.32 -18.06
CA ARG A 17 -9.48 5.43 -17.48
C ARG A 17 -10.38 6.50 -16.89
N ASP A 18 -11.47 6.86 -17.56
CA ASP A 18 -12.40 7.88 -17.08
C ASP A 18 -13.14 7.42 -15.82
N HIS A 19 -13.58 6.16 -15.75
CA HIS A 19 -14.19 5.61 -14.53
C HIS A 19 -13.21 5.51 -13.36
N PHE A 20 -11.95 5.14 -13.60
CA PHE A 20 -10.91 5.14 -12.58
C PHE A 20 -10.55 6.56 -12.13
N SER A 21 -10.40 7.50 -13.06
CA SER A 21 -10.07 8.90 -12.77
C SER A 21 -11.19 9.60 -12.01
N VAL A 22 -12.46 9.34 -12.34
CA VAL A 22 -13.61 9.87 -11.58
C VAL A 22 -13.71 9.22 -10.20
N ALA A 23 -13.44 7.92 -10.09
CA ALA A 23 -13.42 7.21 -8.80
C ALA A 23 -12.31 7.70 -7.87
N VAL A 24 -11.12 8.01 -8.41
CA VAL A 24 -9.98 8.56 -7.67
C VAL A 24 -10.18 10.06 -7.41
N GLY A 25 -10.76 10.80 -8.35
CA GLY A 25 -11.03 12.23 -8.24
C GLY A 25 -11.97 12.59 -7.09
N LYS A 26 -13.05 11.82 -6.92
CA LYS A 26 -13.99 11.92 -5.79
C LYS A 26 -13.51 11.23 -4.50
N SER A 27 -12.37 10.54 -4.55
CA SER A 27 -11.83 9.87 -3.38
C SER A 27 -11.26 10.87 -2.37
N SER A 28 -11.30 10.49 -1.11
CA SER A 28 -10.90 11.31 0.01
C SER A 28 -9.42 11.67 0.04
N ILE A 29 -9.13 12.75 0.74
CA ILE A 29 -7.78 13.21 1.00
C ILE A 29 -6.93 12.13 1.67
N VAL A 30 -7.54 11.29 2.52
CA VAL A 30 -6.87 10.20 3.23
C VAL A 30 -6.40 9.12 2.26
N VAL A 31 -7.30 8.65 1.38
CA VAL A 31 -6.98 7.63 0.37
C VAL A 31 -5.86 8.11 -0.55
N LYS A 32 -5.93 9.37 -0.97
CA LYS A 32 -4.89 9.99 -1.80
C LYS A 32 -3.56 10.07 -1.04
N ALA A 33 -3.58 10.48 0.23
CA ALA A 33 -2.38 10.55 1.06
C ALA A 33 -1.72 9.17 1.21
N VAL A 34 -2.49 8.14 1.58
CA VAL A 34 -1.93 6.78 1.74
C VAL A 34 -1.42 6.23 0.41
N ALA A 35 -2.15 6.42 -0.69
CA ALA A 35 -1.70 5.99 -2.02
C ALA A 35 -0.40 6.69 -2.44
N VAL A 36 -0.26 8.00 -2.18
CA VAL A 36 0.99 8.73 -2.43
C VAL A 36 2.12 8.18 -1.57
N THR A 37 1.88 7.88 -0.29
CA THR A 37 2.91 7.30 0.59
C THR A 37 3.40 5.94 0.08
N VAL A 38 2.50 5.06 -0.38
CA VAL A 38 2.90 3.76 -0.96
C VAL A 38 3.73 3.95 -2.24
N ILE A 39 3.34 4.89 -3.11
CA ILE A 39 4.12 5.20 -4.32
C ILE A 39 5.51 5.75 -3.95
N LEU A 40 5.60 6.66 -2.99
CA LEU A 40 6.88 7.19 -2.51
C LEU A 40 7.75 6.10 -1.88
N GLY A 41 7.16 5.21 -1.09
CA GLY A 41 7.87 4.08 -0.50
C GLY A 41 8.38 3.09 -1.55
N TYR A 42 7.63 2.85 -2.62
CA TYR A 42 8.11 2.12 -3.80
C TYR A 42 9.29 2.82 -4.49
N LEU A 43 9.27 4.15 -4.61
CA LEU A 43 10.41 4.90 -5.15
C LEU A 43 11.65 4.79 -4.24
N ILE A 44 11.46 4.82 -2.92
CA ILE A 44 12.54 4.61 -1.93
C ILE A 44 13.15 3.21 -2.06
N SER A 45 12.35 2.21 -2.43
CA SER A 45 12.80 0.83 -2.65
C SER A 45 13.89 0.71 -3.73
N TYR A 46 13.95 1.62 -4.71
CA TYR A 46 15.04 1.64 -5.69
C TYR A 46 16.41 1.98 -5.08
N ILE A 47 16.43 2.61 -3.92
CA ILE A 47 17.64 2.86 -3.15
C ILE A 47 17.91 1.61 -2.30
N SER A 48 18.58 0.62 -2.91
CA SER A 48 18.83 -0.70 -2.31
C SER A 48 19.53 -0.66 -0.95
N SER A 49 20.33 0.38 -0.70
CA SER A 49 20.99 0.61 0.59
C SER A 49 20.02 0.90 1.74
N THR A 50 18.81 1.39 1.44
CA THR A 50 17.85 1.83 2.46
C THR A 50 16.99 0.66 2.94
N ILE A 51 16.66 -0.31 2.07
CA ILE A 51 15.78 -1.46 2.36
C ILE A 51 16.05 -2.11 3.73
N PRO A 52 17.28 -2.55 4.09
CA PRO A 52 17.53 -3.23 5.36
C PRO A 52 17.33 -2.34 6.61
N TYR A 53 17.24 -1.03 6.45
CA TYR A 53 16.98 -0.09 7.55
C TYR A 53 15.50 0.19 7.78
N ILE A 54 14.66 0.01 6.76
CA ILE A 54 13.23 0.33 6.77
C ILE A 54 12.34 -0.91 6.88
N THR A 55 12.83 -2.07 6.44
CA THR A 55 12.10 -3.33 6.59
C THR A 55 12.21 -3.90 8.01
N VAL A 56 11.20 -4.67 8.42
CA VAL A 56 11.23 -5.38 9.70
C VAL A 56 12.27 -6.50 9.62
N THR A 57 13.40 -6.30 10.32
CA THR A 57 14.38 -7.36 10.54
C THR A 57 14.36 -7.75 12.02
N PRO A 58 13.82 -8.92 12.38
CA PRO A 58 13.57 -9.30 13.77
C PRO A 58 14.80 -9.13 14.67
N GLY A 59 15.97 -9.57 14.22
CA GLY A 59 17.23 -9.47 14.98
C GLY A 59 17.67 -8.05 15.33
N TYR A 60 17.18 -7.00 14.64
CA TYR A 60 17.49 -5.60 14.94
C TYR A 60 16.39 -4.89 15.74
N VAL A 61 15.25 -5.54 15.98
CA VAL A 61 14.18 -5.01 16.84
C VAL A 61 14.59 -5.09 18.31
N MET A 62 15.36 -6.11 18.69
CA MET A 62 15.88 -6.29 20.05
C MET A 62 17.15 -5.46 20.33
N PRO A 63 17.52 -5.24 21.61
CA PRO A 63 18.77 -4.60 21.98
C PRO A 63 19.97 -5.25 21.25
N PRO A 64 20.95 -4.47 20.77
CA PRO A 64 21.22 -3.05 21.07
C PRO A 64 20.63 -2.02 20.09
N ASN A 65 19.98 -2.43 19.00
CA ASN A 65 19.60 -1.52 17.90
C ASN A 65 18.19 -0.92 18.04
N PHE A 66 17.26 -1.57 18.77
CA PHE A 66 15.91 -1.06 19.08
C PHE A 66 15.18 -0.41 17.88
N ARG A 67 15.17 -1.07 16.72
CA ARG A 67 14.55 -0.52 15.50
C ARG A 67 13.03 -0.68 15.48
N VAL A 68 12.33 -0.25 16.53
CA VAL A 68 10.86 -0.39 16.66
C VAL A 68 10.12 0.37 15.55
N TYR A 69 10.73 1.43 15.02
CA TYR A 69 10.20 2.20 13.90
C TYR A 69 10.01 1.36 12.62
N SER A 70 10.72 0.23 12.46
CA SER A 70 10.56 -0.64 11.29
C SER A 70 9.16 -1.22 11.18
N PHE A 71 8.45 -1.40 12.30
CA PHE A 71 7.05 -1.87 12.30
C PHE A 71 6.06 -0.88 11.67
N VAL A 72 6.45 0.38 11.54
CA VAL A 72 5.62 1.39 10.86
C VAL A 72 6.10 1.61 9.44
N LEU A 73 7.41 1.60 9.20
CA LEU A 73 7.94 1.92 7.88
C LEU A 73 7.85 0.77 6.87
N TYR A 74 7.81 -0.47 7.33
CA TYR A 74 7.81 -1.62 6.42
C TYR A 74 6.58 -1.68 5.52
N CYS A 75 5.43 -1.21 5.98
CA CYS A 75 4.17 -1.29 5.22
C CYS A 75 4.14 -0.35 4.01
N PHE A 76 5.12 0.54 3.88
CA PHE A 76 5.26 1.42 2.72
C PHE A 76 6.34 0.93 1.76
N VAL A 77 7.14 -0.07 2.13
CA VAL A 77 8.24 -0.56 1.28
C VAL A 77 7.76 -1.74 0.46
N GLU A 78 7.55 -1.50 -0.83
CA GLU A 78 7.23 -2.54 -1.79
C GLU A 78 8.39 -2.82 -2.74
N LEU A 79 8.63 -4.10 -3.03
CA LEU A 79 9.72 -4.53 -3.94
C LEU A 79 9.24 -4.67 -5.38
N HIS A 80 7.96 -4.99 -5.58
CA HIS A 80 7.40 -5.31 -6.88
C HIS A 80 6.27 -4.35 -7.24
N PHE A 81 6.26 -3.89 -8.49
CA PHE A 81 5.22 -2.98 -9.00
C PHE A 81 3.80 -3.55 -8.84
N TRP A 82 3.64 -4.87 -8.96
CA TRP A 82 2.33 -5.53 -8.83
C TRP A 82 1.76 -5.45 -7.42
N HIS A 83 2.59 -5.44 -6.37
CA HIS A 83 2.12 -5.27 -5.00
C HIS A 83 1.62 -3.85 -4.77
N VAL A 84 2.34 -2.83 -5.26
CA VAL A 84 1.88 -1.43 -5.22
C VAL A 84 0.50 -1.28 -5.86
N LEU A 85 0.27 -1.96 -6.99
CA LEU A 85 -1.03 -1.93 -7.66
C LEU A 85 -2.14 -2.62 -6.83
N ALA A 86 -1.82 -3.71 -6.15
CA ALA A 86 -2.73 -4.38 -5.23
C ALA A 86 -3.06 -3.48 -4.02
N ASP A 87 -2.05 -2.81 -3.44
CA ASP A 87 -2.24 -1.90 -2.31
C ASP A 87 -3.14 -0.72 -2.68
N ILE A 88 -2.89 -0.08 -3.82
CA ILE A 88 -3.75 1.00 -4.32
C ILE A 88 -5.19 0.51 -4.51
N ALA A 89 -5.39 -0.70 -5.05
CA ALA A 89 -6.71 -1.28 -5.21
C ALA A 89 -7.42 -1.47 -3.86
N VAL A 90 -6.70 -1.98 -2.85
CA VAL A 90 -7.22 -2.16 -1.48
C VAL A 90 -7.53 -0.82 -0.81
N ILE A 91 -6.65 0.17 -0.90
CA ILE A 91 -6.85 1.50 -0.33
C ILE A 91 -8.08 2.18 -0.98
N VAL A 92 -8.24 2.06 -2.30
CA VAL A 92 -9.42 2.59 -3.00
C VAL A 92 -10.70 1.87 -2.55
N LEU A 93 -10.65 0.56 -2.30
CA LEU A 93 -11.77 -0.20 -1.78
C LEU A 93 -12.14 0.27 -0.36
N PHE A 94 -11.15 0.44 0.52
CA PHE A 94 -11.35 0.96 1.87
C PHE A 94 -11.89 2.40 1.87
N GLY A 95 -11.37 3.26 1.02
CA GLY A 95 -11.90 4.61 0.83
C GLY A 95 -13.36 4.66 0.38
N LYS A 96 -13.82 3.67 -0.38
CA LYS A 96 -15.21 3.61 -0.84
C LYS A 96 -16.15 2.96 0.15
N LEU A 97 -15.67 1.98 0.92
CA LEU A 97 -16.52 1.17 1.80
C LEU A 97 -16.42 1.60 3.27
N LEU A 98 -15.20 1.76 3.79
CA LEU A 98 -14.96 2.04 5.21
C LEU A 98 -15.13 3.52 5.52
N GLU A 99 -14.66 4.40 4.65
CA GLU A 99 -14.74 5.84 4.91
C GLU A 99 -16.17 6.39 5.08
N PRO A 100 -17.18 6.05 4.24
CA PRO A 100 -18.54 6.51 4.50
C PRO A 100 -19.21 5.81 5.69
N LEU A 101 -18.70 4.65 6.13
CA LEU A 101 -19.28 3.88 7.23
C LEU A 101 -18.75 4.33 8.59
N TRP A 102 -17.44 4.57 8.69
CA TRP A 102 -16.74 4.88 9.95
C TRP A 102 -16.21 6.32 9.99
N GLY A 103 -16.07 6.97 8.84
CA GLY A 103 -15.36 8.24 8.72
C GLY A 103 -13.87 8.06 8.47
N ALA A 104 -13.25 9.15 8.00
CA ALA A 104 -11.83 9.22 7.67
C ALA A 104 -10.86 8.89 8.84
N PRO A 105 -11.04 9.41 10.08
CA PRO A 105 -10.09 9.15 11.16
C PRO A 105 -10.11 7.68 11.63
N ASP A 106 -11.30 7.07 11.70
CA ASP A 106 -11.44 5.68 12.16
C ASP A 106 -10.88 4.69 11.14
N MET A 107 -11.02 4.98 9.84
CA MET A 107 -10.35 4.22 8.77
C MET A 107 -8.81 4.27 8.94
N LEU A 108 -8.24 5.43 9.25
CA LEU A 108 -6.79 5.57 9.46
C LEU A 108 -6.31 4.77 10.67
N ILE A 109 -7.06 4.82 11.77
CA ILE A 109 -6.74 4.04 12.98
C ILE A 109 -6.76 2.55 12.64
N PHE A 110 -7.77 2.08 11.92
CA PHE A 110 -7.84 0.69 11.46
C PHE A 110 -6.62 0.32 10.61
N PHE A 111 -6.26 1.16 9.65
CA PHE A 111 -5.07 0.94 8.81
C PHE A 111 -3.80 0.80 9.64
N VAL A 112 -3.59 1.69 10.62
CA VAL A 112 -2.40 1.66 11.50
C VAL A 112 -2.39 0.39 12.35
N ILE A 113 -3.51 0.04 12.98
CA ILE A 113 -3.59 -1.14 13.86
C ILE A 113 -3.32 -2.43 13.08
N VAL A 114 -3.93 -2.59 11.91
CA VAL A 114 -3.77 -3.79 11.09
C VAL A 114 -2.31 -3.95 10.63
N ASN A 115 -1.70 -2.89 10.09
CA ASN A 115 -0.31 -2.95 9.66
C ASN A 115 0.64 -3.19 10.85
N LEU A 116 0.47 -2.48 11.96
CA LEU A 116 1.31 -2.70 13.13
C LEU A 116 1.19 -4.14 13.66
N GLY A 117 -0.03 -4.67 13.71
CA GLY A 117 -0.31 -6.04 14.14
C GLY A 117 0.35 -7.08 13.24
N VAL A 118 0.27 -6.91 11.92
CA VAL A 118 0.96 -7.78 10.95
C VAL A 118 2.47 -7.74 11.17
N GLY A 119 3.08 -6.55 11.26
CA GLY A 119 4.52 -6.41 11.47
C GLY A 119 5.02 -7.10 12.75
N ILE A 120 4.30 -6.90 13.87
CA ILE A 120 4.63 -7.53 15.15
C ILE A 120 4.48 -9.05 15.07
N LEU A 121 3.35 -9.55 14.54
CA LEU A 121 3.09 -10.99 14.43
C LEU A 121 4.12 -11.66 13.53
N THR A 122 4.45 -11.04 12.39
CA THR A 122 5.51 -11.52 11.50
C THR A 122 6.84 -11.60 12.23
N ALA A 123 7.29 -10.53 12.90
CA ALA A 123 8.55 -10.56 13.65
C ALA A 123 8.57 -11.66 14.72
N PHE A 124 7.48 -11.81 15.48
CA PHE A 124 7.34 -12.84 16.50
C PHE A 124 7.40 -14.26 15.91
N LEU A 125 6.73 -14.49 14.78
CA LEU A 125 6.80 -15.77 14.06
C LEU A 125 8.22 -16.08 13.58
N TYR A 126 8.93 -15.08 13.04
CA TYR A 126 10.33 -15.28 12.64
C TYR A 126 11.23 -15.64 13.82
N PHE A 127 11.04 -15.02 14.99
CA PHE A 127 11.78 -15.38 16.22
C PHE A 127 11.46 -16.78 16.73
N PHE A 128 10.27 -17.30 16.47
CA PHE A 128 9.89 -18.64 16.91
C PHE A 128 10.44 -19.72 15.97
N ILE A 129 10.54 -19.41 14.67
CA ILE A 129 10.97 -20.37 13.64
C ILE A 129 12.50 -20.46 13.54
N TYR A 130 13.21 -19.34 13.69
CA TYR A 130 14.66 -19.23 13.54
C TYR A 130 15.34 -18.83 14.85
#